data_AF-X1VTH8-F1
#
_entry.id   AF-X1VTH8-F1
#
_cell.length_a   1.000
_cell.length_b   1.000
_cell.length_c   1.000
_cell.angle_alpha   90.00
_cell.angle_beta   90.00
_cell.angle_gamma   90.00
#
_symmetry.space_group_name_H-M   'P 1'
#
loop_
_entity.id
_entity.type
_entity.pdbx_description
1 polymer ?
#
loop_
_entity_poly.entity_id
_entity_poly.type
_entity_poly.pdbx_seq_one_letter_code
_entity_poly.pdbx_strand_id
1 'polypeptide(L)' 'MLVVGIYKSNARNFAGKTIVDDWKNFTRRIGFYYSNIFAIKEKILNGKVIELPYLTLQLDRRCKDIKVTDERRKPVKAII' A
#
# COMPACT_ATOMS: atom_id res chain seq x y z
N MET A 1 3.77 3.38 7.18
CA MET A 1 2.83 3.37 6.03
C MET A 1 3.06 2.08 5.30
N LEU A 2 2.04 1.22 5.21
CA LEU A 2 2.19 -0.03 4.46
C LEU A 2 2.25 0.28 2.96
N VAL A 3 3.22 -0.34 2.33
CA VAL A 3 3.46 -0.25 0.89
C VAL A 3 3.47 -1.66 0.34
N VAL A 4 2.74 -1.83 -0.75
CA VAL A 4 2.71 -3.07 -1.50
C VAL A 4 3.76 -2.95 -2.60
N GLY A 5 4.69 -3.89 -2.64
CA GLY A 5 5.66 -4.07 -3.70
C GLY A 5 5.32 -5.30 -4.53
N ILE A 6 5.15 -5.13 -5.83
CA ILE A 6 4.91 -6.23 -6.78
C ILE A 6 6.15 -6.36 -7.66
N TYR A 7 6.78 -7.53 -7.65
CA TYR A 7 7.94 -7.79 -8.47
C TYR A 7 7.55 -8.01 -9.93
N LYS A 8 8.21 -7.29 -10.83
CA LYS A 8 8.00 -7.39 -12.29
C LYS A 8 8.49 -8.75 -12.81
N SER A 9 8.05 -9.14 -14.01
CA SER A 9 8.43 -10.41 -14.65
C SER A 9 9.94 -10.56 -14.86
N ASN A 10 10.66 -9.45 -14.98
CA ASN A 10 12.12 -9.42 -15.13
C ASN A 10 12.89 -9.63 -13.81
N ALA A 11 12.22 -9.82 -12.67
CA ALA A 11 12.84 -10.00 -11.35
C ALA A 11 13.35 -11.44 -11.08
N ARG A 12 13.56 -12.25 -12.13
CA ARG A 12 14.05 -13.64 -12.06
C ARG A 12 13.27 -14.46 -11.03
N ASN A 13 13.93 -14.97 -9.99
CA ASN A 13 13.35 -15.82 -8.94
C ASN A 13 12.28 -15.12 -8.07
N PHE A 14 12.15 -13.80 -8.19
CA PHE A 14 11.15 -13.02 -7.47
C PHE A 14 9.97 -12.60 -8.36
N ALA A 15 9.98 -12.94 -9.65
CA ALA A 15 8.91 -12.58 -10.58
C ALA A 15 7.53 -13.00 -10.06
N GLY A 16 6.56 -12.08 -10.08
CA GLY A 16 5.18 -12.32 -9.65
C GLY A 16 4.97 -12.38 -8.13
N LYS A 17 6.03 -12.28 -7.32
CA LYS A 17 5.88 -12.19 -5.86
C LYS A 17 5.36 -10.82 -5.46
N THR A 18 4.50 -10.80 -4.45
CA THR A 18 4.00 -9.58 -3.82
C THR A 18 4.52 -9.53 -2.40
N ILE A 19 5.02 -8.38 -1.99
CA ILE A 19 5.47 -8.11 -0.62
C ILE A 19 4.68 -6.93 -0.07
N VAL A 20 4.37 -6.97 1.22
CA VAL A 20 3.74 -5.86 1.94
C VAL A 20 4.62 -5.58 3.14
N ASP A 21 5.08 -4.33 3.24
CA ASP A 21 6.01 -3.95 4.30
C ASP A 21 5.90 -2.46 4.62
N ASP A 22 6.50 -2.02 5.72
CA ASP A 22 6.55 -0.60 6.08
C ASP A 22 7.45 0.17 5.12
N TRP A 23 7.05 1.42 4.83
CA TRP A 23 7.78 2.38 4.01
C TRP A 23 9.27 2.44 4.33
N LYS A 24 9.65 2.36 5.61
CA LYS A 24 11.04 2.39 6.07
C LYS A 24 11.91 1.29 5.46
N ASN A 25 11.34 0.12 5.15
CA ASN A 25 12.08 -0.97 4.52
C ASN A 25 12.30 -0.72 3.02
N PHE A 26 11.41 0.05 2.39
CA PHE A 26 11.52 0.44 0.98
C PHE A 26 12.42 1.66 0.75
N THR A 27 12.62 2.54 1.73
CA THR A 27 13.43 3.77 1.55
C THR A 27 14.85 3.49 1.08
N ARG A 28 15.51 2.48 1.64
CA ARG A 28 16.86 2.07 1.19
C ARG A 28 16.89 1.68 -0.28
N ARG A 29 15.88 0.93 -0.74
CA ARG A 29 15.77 0.49 -2.14
C ARG A 29 15.47 1.67 -3.07
N ILE A 30 14.56 2.55 -2.67
CA ILE A 30 14.19 3.75 -3.44
C ILE A 30 15.37 4.72 -3.55
N GLY A 31 16.18 4.85 -2.51
CA GLY A 31 17.35 5.73 -2.47
C GLY A 31 18.41 5.42 -3.54
N PHE A 32 18.47 4.18 -4.06
CA PHE A 32 19.34 3.84 -5.19
C PHE A 32 18.86 4.43 -6.52
N TYR A 33 17.56 4.75 -6.65
CA TYR A 33 16.95 5.20 -7.90
C TYR A 33 16.57 6.67 -7.87
N TYR A 34 16.31 7.23 -6.69
CA TYR A 34 15.85 8.61 -6.52
C TYR A 34 16.63 9.31 -5.41
N SER A 35 17.14 10.49 -5.72
CA SER A 35 17.78 11.38 -4.75
C SER A 35 16.77 11.98 -3.76
N ASN A 36 15.56 12.31 -4.23
CA ASN A 36 14.50 12.88 -3.40
C ASN A 36 13.45 11.83 -3.00
N ILE A 37 13.70 11.15 -1.89
CA ILE A 37 12.82 10.12 -1.33
C ILE A 37 11.48 10.72 -0.84
N PHE A 38 11.48 11.97 -0.36
CA PHE A 38 10.27 12.63 0.15
C PHE A 38 9.24 12.86 -0.96
N ALA A 39 9.68 13.33 -2.13
CA ALA A 39 8.80 13.50 -3.28
C ALA A 39 8.18 12.17 -3.75
N ILE A 40 8.92 11.06 -3.64
CA ILE A 40 8.39 9.73 -3.96
C ILE A 40 7.34 9.29 -2.93
N LYS A 41 7.59 9.54 -1.65
CA LYS A 41 6.64 9.27 -0.57
C LYS A 41 5.32 9.98 -0.79
N GLU A 42 5.35 11.26 -1.16
CA GLU A 42 4.15 12.04 -1.46
C GLU A 42 3.37 11.49 -2.66
N LYS A 43 4.07 11.11 -3.74
CA LYS A 43 3.44 10.47 -4.89
C LYS A 43 2.69 9.18 -4.51
N ILE A 44 3.31 8.34 -3.67
CA ILE A 44 2.70 7.09 -3.19
C ILE A 44 1.49 7.38 -2.30
N LEU A 45 1.59 8.34 -1.38
CA LEU A 45 0.48 8.78 -0.53
C LEU A 45 -0.72 9.29 -1.36
N ASN A 46 -0.44 9.99 -2.45
CA ASN A 46 -1.45 10.43 -3.42
C ASN A 46 -1.99 9.30 -4.31
N GLY A 47 -1.62 8.05 -4.02
CA GLY A 47 -2.10 6.87 -4.71
C GLY A 47 -1.43 6.59 -6.05
N LYS A 48 -0.33 7.27 -6.40
CA LYS A 48 0.43 6.98 -7.62
C LYS A 48 1.25 5.70 -7.44
N VAL A 49 1.33 4.91 -8.51
CA VAL A 49 2.22 3.75 -8.60
C VAL A 49 3.60 4.25 -8.99
N ILE A 50 4.62 3.78 -8.27
CA ILE A 50 6.02 4.07 -8.57
C ILE A 50 6.63 2.85 -9.23
N GLU A 51 7.15 3.04 -10.43
CA GLU A 51 7.80 1.99 -11.17
C GLU A 51 9.32 2.03 -10.96
N LEU A 52 9.85 0.96 -10.39
CA LEU A 52 11.27 0.65 -10.39
C LEU A 52 11.56 -0.42 -11.46
N PRO A 53 12.83 -0.64 -11.81
CA PRO A 53 13.19 -1.60 -12.85
C PRO A 53 12.67 -3.03 -12.60
N TYR A 54 12.65 -3.47 -11.34
CA TYR A 54 12.26 -4.84 -10.97
C TYR A 54 11.05 -4.91 -10.03
N LEU A 55 10.52 -3.75 -9.63
CA LEU A 55 9.53 -3.65 -8.55
C LEU A 55 8.57 -2.49 -8.84
N THR A 56 7.28 -2.69 -8.65
CA THR A 56 6.31 -1.60 -8.62
C THR A 56 5.83 -1.40 -7.20
N LEU A 57 5.85 -0.16 -6.73
CA LEU A 57 5.43 0.21 -5.39
C LEU A 57 4.11 0.97 -5.44
N GLN A 58 3.20 0.62 -4.54
CA GLN A 58 1.93 1.31 -4.37
C GLN A 58 1.56 1.39 -2.89
N LEU A 59 0.78 2.40 -2.53
CA LEU A 59 0.21 2.49 -1.20
C LEU A 59 -0.71 1.29 -0.97
N ASP A 60 -0.62 0.66 0.21
CA ASP A 60 -1.63 -0.31 0.58
C ASP A 60 -2.97 0.40 0.82
N ARG A 61 -3.97 0.05 0.00
CA ARG A 61 -5.33 0.60 0.06
C ARG A 61 -6.31 -0.32 0.76
N ARG A 62 -5.89 -1.48 1.26
CA ARG A 62 -6.74 -2.33 2.08
C ARG A 62 -7.16 -1.50 3.29
N CYS A 63 -8.47 -1.30 3.42
CA CYS A 63 -9.08 -0.34 4.33
C CYS A 63 -8.45 -0.42 5.72
N LYS A 64 -8.10 0.74 6.30
CA LYS A 64 -8.06 0.92 7.76
C LYS A 64 -9.30 0.27 8.34
N ASP A 65 -9.21 -0.32 9.53
CA ASP A 65 -10.37 -0.83 10.28
C ASP A 65 -11.53 0.18 10.24
N ILE A 66 -12.40 0.06 9.24
CA ILE A 66 -13.70 0.69 9.24
C ILE A 66 -14.43 -0.19 10.23
N LYS A 67 -14.49 0.25 11.49
CA LYS A 67 -15.46 -0.31 12.43
C LYS A 67 -16.80 -0.20 11.73
N VAL A 68 -17.30 -1.30 11.19
CA VAL A 68 -18.67 -1.42 10.74
C VAL A 68 -19.47 -1.22 12.03
N THR A 69 -19.92 0.00 12.27
CA THR A 69 -20.92 0.25 13.30
C THR A 69 -22.14 -0.54 12.87
N ASP A 70 -22.53 -1.50 13.71
CA ASP A 70 -23.68 -2.38 13.53
C ASP A 70 -24.98 -1.57 13.68
N GLU A 71 -25.16 -0.51 12.87
CA GLU A 71 -26.32 0.38 12.91
C GLU A 71 -27.63 -0.39 12.65
N ARG A 72 -27.54 -1.54 11.95
CA ARG A 72 -28.64 -2.48 11.71
C ARG A 72 -29.06 -3.29 12.95
N ARG A 73 -28.26 -3.32 14.02
CA ARG A 73 -28.61 -3.99 15.29
C ARG A 73 -29.22 -3.05 16.32
N LYS A 74 -29.64 -1.84 15.95
CA LYS A 74 -30.47 -1.05 16.86
C LYS A 74 -31.83 -1.77 16.99
N PRO A 75 -32.23 -2.20 18.20
CA PRO A 75 -33.56 -2.75 18.38
C PRO A 75 -34.55 -1.65 17.98
N VAL A 76 -35.30 -1.90 16.90
CA VAL A 76 -36.46 -1.08 16.60
C VAL A 76 -37.40 -1.32 17.77
N LYS A 77 -37.70 -0.29 18.56
CA LYS A 77 -38.79 -0.37 19.53
C LYS A 77 -40.03 -0.72 18.72
N ALA A 78 -40.56 -1.93 18.92
CA ALA A 78 -41.88 -2.26 18.43
C ALA A 78 -42.84 -1.24 19.05
N ILE A 79 -43.37 -0.35 18.22
CA ILE A 79 -44.44 0.54 18.61
C ILE A 79 -45.73 -0.22 18.28
N ILE A 80 -46.36 -0.68 19.38
CA ILE A 80 -47.74 -1.21 19.53
C ILE A 80 -47.91 -2.68 19.16
#